data_AF-A0A833DVA0-F1
#
_entry.id   AF-A0A833DVA0-F1
#
_cell.length_a   1.000
_cell.length_b   1.000
_cell.length_c   1.000
_cell.angle_alpha   90.00
_cell.angle_beta   90.00
_cell.angle_gamma   90.00
#
_symmetry.space_group_name_H-M   'P 1'
#
loop_
_entity.id
_entity.type
_entity.pdbx_description
1 polymer ?
#
loop_
_entity_poly.entity_id
_entity_poly.type
_entity_poly.pdbx_seq_one_letter_code
_entity_poly.pdbx_strand_id
1 'polypeptide(L)'
;MRFAFLCKARGGARGKVAIIGSGPAGLAAAGYLVCQGYEVDVYDKLPAAGGMMTFVIPSYRIPRENVVEGVKELEEKFGVKFYFRTKVFHGASSRRDEGDDFVERIVDLQDIVNNYDAVLIATGTWLSRKMGIPGEDAKNVVSALEFMYRWALYEQGLVSERPPLGRRI
;
A
#
# COMPACT_ATOMS: atom_id res chain seq x y z
N MET A 1 -1.98 -9.01 -13.27
CA MET A 1 -1.27 -7.75 -13.66
C MET A 1 0.21 -8.06 -13.73
N ARG A 2 0.98 -7.42 -14.61
CA ARG A 2 2.43 -7.62 -14.69
C ARG A 2 3.13 -6.29 -14.49
N PHE A 3 3.91 -6.17 -13.42
CA PHE A 3 4.61 -4.93 -13.08
C PHE A 3 6.01 -4.85 -13.71
N ALA A 4 6.67 -5.99 -13.94
CA ALA A 4 7.96 -6.07 -14.62
C ALA A 4 7.83 -6.24 -16.14
N PHE A 5 6.81 -5.64 -16.76
CA PHE A 5 6.48 -5.84 -18.18
C PHE A 5 7.55 -5.33 -19.16
N LEU A 6 8.50 -4.52 -18.69
CA LEU A 6 9.62 -3.98 -19.49
C LEU A 6 10.91 -4.80 -19.38
N CYS A 7 10.94 -5.87 -18.56
CA CYS A 7 12.13 -6.70 -18.41
C CYS A 7 12.42 -7.51 -19.68
N LYS A 8 13.51 -7.16 -20.38
CA LYS A 8 14.11 -8.00 -21.44
C LYS A 8 15.22 -8.90 -20.89
N ALA A 9 16.05 -8.37 -19.99
CA ALA A 9 17.08 -9.08 -19.22
C ALA A 9 17.42 -8.25 -17.97
N ARG A 10 17.95 -8.88 -16.92
CA ARG A 10 18.42 -8.15 -15.72
C ARG A 10 19.70 -7.40 -16.06
N GLY A 11 19.71 -6.08 -15.88
CA GLY A 11 20.92 -5.26 -15.99
C GLY A 11 21.99 -5.65 -14.96
N GLY A 12 23.22 -5.15 -15.14
CA GLY A 12 24.27 -5.26 -14.12
C GLY A 12 23.86 -4.60 -12.81
N ALA A 13 24.44 -5.04 -11.68
CA ALA A 13 24.12 -4.50 -10.36
C ALA A 13 24.39 -2.98 -10.29
N ARG A 14 23.39 -2.19 -9.89
CA ARG A 14 23.47 -0.72 -9.86
C ARG A 14 23.45 -0.09 -8.47
N GLY A 15 22.82 -0.73 -7.50
CA GLY A 15 22.61 -0.17 -6.16
C GLY A 15 21.31 -0.65 -5.53
N LYS A 16 20.97 -0.08 -4.37
CA LYS A 16 19.82 -0.45 -3.55
C LYS A 16 18.83 0.71 -3.44
N VAL A 17 17.55 0.44 -3.74
CA VAL A 17 16.47 1.43 -3.70
C VAL A 17 15.39 1.00 -2.73
N ALA A 18 14.97 1.92 -1.86
CA ALA A 18 13.78 1.74 -1.02
C ALA A 18 12.57 2.40 -1.68
N ILE A 19 11.44 1.71 -1.67
CA ILE A 19 10.14 2.24 -2.08
C ILE A 19 9.21 2.21 -0.87
N ILE A 20 8.61 3.35 -0.56
CA ILE A 20 7.69 3.48 0.57
C ILE A 20 6.26 3.56 0.01
N GLY A 21 5.51 2.48 0.19
CA GLY A 21 4.17 2.28 -0.36
C GLY A 21 4.19 1.31 -1.53
N SER A 22 3.43 0.22 -1.40
CA SER A 22 3.24 -0.85 -2.39
C SER A 22 1.93 -0.69 -3.18
N GLY A 23 1.47 0.55 -3.34
CA GLY A 23 0.36 0.88 -4.25
C GLY A 23 0.76 0.78 -5.73
N PRO A 24 -0.12 1.20 -6.66
CA PRO A 24 0.15 1.13 -8.10
C PRO A 24 1.48 1.77 -8.51
N ALA A 25 1.76 2.97 -7.97
CA ALA A 25 2.99 3.71 -8.28
C ALA A 25 4.24 2.98 -7.78
N GLY A 26 4.21 2.48 -6.54
CA GLY A 26 5.33 1.74 -5.94
C GLY A 26 5.60 0.42 -6.65
N LEU A 27 4.55 -0.35 -6.99
CA LEU A 27 4.69 -1.62 -7.71
C LEU A 27 5.21 -1.42 -9.14
N ALA A 28 4.73 -0.39 -9.84
CA ALA A 28 5.24 -0.04 -11.16
C ALA A 28 6.72 0.37 -11.11
N ALA A 29 7.10 1.19 -10.13
CA ALA A 29 8.48 1.59 -9.91
C ALA A 29 9.37 0.39 -9.54
N ALA A 30 8.90 -0.51 -8.66
CA ALA A 30 9.62 -1.72 -8.28
C ALA A 30 9.91 -2.58 -9.51
N GLY A 31 8.89 -2.86 -10.33
CA GLY A 31 9.04 -3.61 -11.58
C GLY A 31 9.99 -2.95 -12.57
N TYR A 32 9.98 -1.62 -12.69
CA TYR A 32 10.93 -0.91 -13.55
C TYR A 32 12.37 -1.00 -13.02
N LEU A 33 12.59 -0.73 -11.74
CA LEU A 33 13.91 -0.64 -11.13
C LEU A 33 14.62 -2.00 -11.07
N VAL A 34 13.92 -3.09 -10.75
CA VAL A 34 14.54 -4.43 -10.78
C VAL A 34 15.00 -4.82 -12.18
N CYS A 35 14.29 -4.40 -13.22
CA CYS A 35 14.70 -4.62 -14.60
C CYS A 35 15.96 -3.82 -14.97
N GLN A 36 16.17 -2.67 -14.32
CA GLN A 36 17.38 -1.86 -14.48
C GLN A 36 18.58 -2.37 -13.67
N GLY A 37 18.43 -3.43 -12.87
CA GLY A 37 19.52 -4.03 -12.08
C GLY A 37 19.68 -3.48 -10.67
N TYR A 38 18.67 -2.78 -10.14
CA TYR A 38 18.64 -2.36 -8.73
C TYR A 38 18.12 -3.48 -7.83
N GLU A 39 18.67 -3.57 -6.62
CA GLU A 39 18.01 -4.27 -5.51
C GLU A 39 16.89 -3.37 -4.97
N VAL A 40 15.69 -3.91 -4.82
CA VAL A 40 14.49 -3.14 -4.47
C VAL A 40 13.83 -3.72 -3.23
N ASP A 41 13.70 -2.86 -2.22
CA ASP A 41 13.00 -3.14 -0.98
C ASP A 41 11.77 -2.22 -0.90
N VAL A 42 10.60 -2.81 -0.67
CA VAL A 42 9.31 -2.11 -0.62
C VAL A 42 8.75 -2.18 0.79
N TYR A 43 8.50 -1.03 1.41
CA TYR A 43 7.89 -0.92 2.74
C TYR A 43 6.43 -0.55 2.60
N ASP A 44 5.53 -1.26 3.29
CA ASP A 44 4.11 -0.90 3.32
C ASP A 44 3.51 -1.14 4.70
N LYS A 45 2.62 -0.23 5.11
CA LYS A 45 1.92 -0.30 6.39
C LYS A 45 0.82 -1.36 6.40
N LEU A 46 0.30 -1.74 5.24
CA LEU A 46 -0.76 -2.72 5.07
C LEU A 46 -0.22 -4.16 5.13
N PRO A 47 -1.08 -5.16 5.36
CA PRO A 47 -0.65 -6.56 5.50
C PRO A 47 -0.34 -7.25 4.16
N ALA A 48 -0.63 -6.61 3.03
CA ALA A 48 -0.33 -7.11 1.69
C ALA A 48 -0.13 -5.94 0.72
N ALA A 49 0.39 -6.23 -0.47
CA ALA A 49 0.63 -5.21 -1.49
C ALA A 49 -0.62 -4.82 -2.29
N GLY A 50 -0.50 -3.71 -3.01
CA GLY A 50 -1.50 -3.20 -3.96
C GLY A 50 -2.22 -1.92 -3.51
N GLY A 51 -2.04 -1.50 -2.25
CA GLY A 51 -2.65 -0.30 -1.71
C GLY A 51 -4.17 -0.24 -1.97
N MET A 52 -4.65 0.87 -2.53
CA MET A 52 -6.08 1.02 -2.84
C MET A 52 -6.62 -0.03 -3.81
N MET A 53 -5.80 -0.63 -4.69
CA MET A 53 -6.29 -1.70 -5.60
C MET A 53 -6.73 -2.95 -4.83
N THR A 54 -6.07 -3.24 -3.71
CA THR A 54 -6.35 -4.43 -2.88
C THR A 54 -7.35 -4.10 -1.78
N PHE A 55 -7.21 -2.91 -1.17
CA PHE A 55 -7.88 -2.57 0.08
C PHE A 55 -9.00 -1.55 -0.05
N VAL A 56 -9.33 -1.03 -1.23
CA VAL A 56 -10.37 0.01 -1.37
C VAL A 56 -11.23 -0.20 -2.61
N ILE A 57 -10.60 -0.39 -3.77
CA ILE A 57 -11.29 -0.54 -5.05
C ILE A 57 -12.01 -1.91 -5.07
N PRO A 58 -13.30 -1.95 -5.44
CA PRO A 58 -14.04 -3.20 -5.50
C PRO A 58 -13.43 -4.21 -6.48
N SER A 59 -13.48 -5.50 -6.11
CA SER A 59 -12.86 -6.60 -6.87
C SER A 59 -13.43 -6.77 -8.28
N TYR A 60 -14.70 -6.43 -8.50
CA TYR A 60 -15.31 -6.45 -9.84
C TYR A 60 -14.76 -5.35 -10.77
N ARG A 61 -14.10 -4.30 -10.24
CA ARG A 61 -13.40 -3.27 -11.04
C ARG A 61 -11.95 -3.65 -11.26
N ILE A 62 -11.28 -4.08 -10.20
CA ILE A 62 -9.88 -4.54 -10.24
C ILE A 62 -9.82 -5.88 -9.49
N PRO A 63 -9.72 -7.01 -10.22
CA PRO A 63 -9.59 -8.32 -9.60
C PRO A 63 -8.34 -8.37 -8.73
N ARG A 64 -8.48 -8.77 -7.46
CA ARG A 64 -7.39 -8.75 -6.48
C ARG A 64 -6.32 -9.78 -6.82
N GLU A 65 -6.75 -10.91 -7.39
CA GLU A 65 -5.93 -12.03 -7.83
C GLU A 65 -4.87 -11.54 -8.82
N ASN A 66 -5.26 -10.66 -9.75
CA ASN A 66 -4.35 -10.06 -10.71
C ASN A 66 -3.24 -9.23 -10.04
N VAL A 67 -3.55 -8.53 -8.95
CA VAL A 67 -2.57 -7.74 -8.20
C VAL A 67 -1.64 -8.68 -7.44
N VAL A 68 -2.18 -9.68 -6.76
CA VAL A 68 -1.44 -10.69 -6.00
C VAL A 68 -0.46 -11.45 -6.90
N GLU A 69 -0.90 -11.89 -8.08
CA GLU A 69 -0.02 -12.58 -9.05
C GLU A 69 1.13 -11.68 -9.51
N GLY A 70 0.86 -10.40 -9.77
CA GLY A 70 1.89 -9.45 -10.18
C GLY A 70 2.91 -9.17 -9.07
N VAL A 71 2.47 -9.14 -7.81
CA VAL A 71 3.35 -8.99 -6.64
C VAL A 71 4.21 -10.24 -6.45
N LYS A 72 3.61 -11.43 -6.53
CA LYS A 72 4.35 -12.70 -6.49
C LYS A 72 5.39 -12.79 -7.59
N GLU A 73 5.07 -12.32 -8.80
CA GLU A 73 6.05 -12.26 -9.90
C GLU A 73 7.27 -11.40 -9.52
N LEU A 74 7.05 -10.22 -8.90
CA LEU A 74 8.13 -9.35 -8.42
C LEU A 74 8.98 -10.01 -7.33
N GLU A 75 8.34 -10.68 -6.36
CA GLU A 75 9.04 -11.38 -5.28
C GLU A 75 9.85 -12.57 -5.79
N GLU A 76 9.16 -13.52 -6.44
CA GLU A 76 9.72 -14.83 -6.76
C GLU A 76 10.71 -14.77 -7.93
N LYS A 77 10.46 -13.94 -8.95
CA LYS A 77 11.30 -13.89 -10.16
C LYS A 77 12.32 -12.76 -10.12
N PHE A 78 11.97 -11.64 -9.50
CA PHE A 78 12.80 -10.43 -9.50
C PHE A 78 13.39 -10.11 -8.13
N GLY A 79 13.12 -10.92 -7.10
CA GLY A 79 13.73 -10.79 -5.77
C GLY A 79 13.43 -9.47 -5.08
N VAL A 80 12.31 -8.80 -5.43
CA VAL A 80 11.84 -7.63 -4.69
C VAL A 80 11.47 -8.08 -3.28
N LYS A 81 11.97 -7.39 -2.25
CA LYS A 81 11.63 -7.70 -0.86
C LYS A 81 10.50 -6.81 -0.39
N PHE A 82 9.43 -7.39 0.14
CA PHE A 82 8.32 -6.62 0.73
C PHE A 82 8.37 -6.70 2.26
N TYR A 83 8.31 -5.53 2.89
CA TYR A 83 8.23 -5.34 4.33
C TYR A 83 6.83 -4.81 4.67
N PHE A 84 5.87 -5.72 4.76
CA PHE A 84 4.49 -5.42 5.14
C PHE A 84 4.38 -5.02 6.62
N ARG A 85 3.21 -4.48 7.00
CA ARG A 85 2.91 -4.04 8.37
C ARG A 85 3.94 -3.07 8.96
N THR A 86 4.67 -2.38 8.07
CA THR A 86 5.76 -1.48 8.40
C THR A 86 5.42 -0.07 7.92
N LYS A 87 5.04 0.80 8.85
CA LYS A 87 4.81 2.22 8.57
C LYS A 87 6.13 2.96 8.59
N VAL A 88 6.45 3.66 7.50
CA VAL A 88 7.59 4.58 7.47
C VAL A 88 7.09 5.98 7.80
N PHE A 89 7.71 6.63 8.77
CA PHE A 89 7.33 7.94 9.24
C PHE A 89 8.54 8.71 9.77
N HIS A 90 8.53 10.03 9.74
CA HIS A 90 9.53 10.86 10.40
C HIS A 90 8.88 12.06 11.06
N GLY A 91 9.32 12.38 12.28
CA GLY A 91 8.81 13.49 13.08
C GLY A 91 8.33 13.07 14.47
N ALA A 92 7.82 14.04 15.25
CA ALA A 92 7.54 13.88 16.67
C ALA A 92 6.38 12.91 17.01
N SER A 93 5.41 12.75 16.11
CA SER A 93 4.28 11.84 16.33
C SER A 93 3.70 11.39 14.99
N SER A 94 3.68 10.06 14.77
CA SER A 94 3.01 9.46 13.62
C SER A 94 1.53 9.77 13.67
N ARG A 95 1.02 10.47 12.65
CA ARG A 95 -0.43 10.65 12.48
C ARG A 95 -1.07 9.31 12.14
N ARG A 96 -2.15 8.97 12.84
CA ARG A 96 -3.00 7.83 12.48
C ARG A 96 -3.84 8.18 11.26
N ASP A 97 -3.82 7.32 10.26
CA ASP A 97 -4.64 7.40 9.05
C ASP A 97 -5.25 6.03 8.73
N GLU A 98 -6.23 6.00 7.84
CA GLU A 98 -6.88 4.76 7.43
C GLU A 98 -5.84 3.77 6.88
N GLY A 99 -5.93 2.50 7.26
CA GLY A 99 -4.92 1.49 6.91
C GLY A 99 -3.83 1.27 7.96
N ASP A 100 -3.81 2.02 9.06
CA ASP A 100 -2.88 1.81 10.17
C ASP A 100 -3.24 0.60 11.07
N ASP A 101 -4.39 -0.02 10.85
CA ASP A 101 -4.95 -1.04 11.75
C ASP A 101 -4.10 -2.32 11.83
N PHE A 102 -3.23 -2.55 10.85
CA PHE A 102 -2.32 -3.70 10.79
C PHE A 102 -0.85 -3.33 10.99
N VAL A 103 -0.54 -2.09 11.37
CA VAL A 103 0.85 -1.66 11.59
C VAL A 103 1.41 -2.36 12.82
N GLU A 104 2.51 -3.09 12.63
CA GLU A 104 3.25 -3.78 13.69
C GLU A 104 4.59 -3.10 13.96
N ARG A 105 5.14 -2.41 12.96
CA ARG A 105 6.44 -1.75 13.05
C ARG A 105 6.38 -0.34 12.48
N ILE A 106 7.05 0.59 13.15
CA ILE A 106 7.30 1.94 12.65
C ILE A 106 8.81 2.09 12.42
N VAL A 107 9.20 2.56 11.24
CA VAL A 107 10.60 2.79 10.86
C VAL A 107 10.78 4.27 10.54
N ASP A 108 11.89 4.87 11.01
CA ASP A 108 12.19 6.26 10.73
C ASP A 108 12.59 6.44 9.25
N LEU A 109 12.01 7.44 8.58
CA LEU A 109 12.38 7.75 7.19
C LEU A 109 13.88 8.04 7.04
N GLN A 110 14.49 8.70 8.03
CA GLN A 110 15.90 9.04 8.01
C GLN A 110 16.78 7.79 8.01
N ASP A 111 16.39 6.75 8.75
CA ASP A 111 17.09 5.46 8.73
C ASP A 111 17.03 4.84 7.33
N ILE A 112 15.88 4.92 6.66
CA ILE A 112 15.78 4.47 5.26
C ILE A 112 16.65 5.32 4.34
N VAL A 113 16.62 6.65 4.46
CA VAL A 113 17.47 7.52 3.63
C VAL A 113 18.96 7.23 3.81
N ASN A 114 19.40 6.88 5.02
CA ASN A 114 20.80 6.59 5.31
C ASN A 114 21.29 5.21 4.82
N ASN A 115 20.38 4.26 4.55
CA ASN A 115 20.72 2.86 4.24
C ASN A 115 20.48 2.47 2.76
N TYR A 116 20.06 3.41 1.91
CA TYR A 116 19.72 3.17 0.52
C TYR A 116 20.29 4.26 -0.39
N ASP A 117 20.63 3.91 -1.63
CA ASP A 117 21.17 4.85 -2.62
C ASP A 117 20.10 5.84 -3.10
N ALA A 118 18.84 5.41 -3.10
CA ALA A 118 17.69 6.24 -3.40
C ALA A 118 16.44 5.76 -2.65
N VAL A 119 15.53 6.71 -2.38
CA VAL A 119 14.24 6.45 -1.74
C VAL A 119 13.13 7.04 -2.59
N LEU A 120 12.13 6.23 -2.92
CA LEU A 120 10.90 6.66 -3.58
C LEU A 120 9.73 6.64 -2.59
N ILE A 121 9.06 7.78 -2.42
CA ILE A 121 7.84 7.88 -1.61
C ILE A 121 6.62 7.72 -2.53
N ALA A 122 5.90 6.62 -2.35
CA ALA A 122 4.72 6.22 -3.12
C ALA A 122 3.53 5.84 -2.20
N THR A 123 3.40 6.53 -1.07
CA THR A 123 2.43 6.22 0.00
C THR A 123 0.97 6.52 -0.35
N GLY A 124 0.72 7.38 -1.34
CA GLY A 124 -0.62 7.85 -1.68
C GLY A 124 -1.25 8.70 -0.56
N THR A 125 -2.58 8.86 -0.60
CA THR A 125 -3.34 9.69 0.33
C THR A 125 -4.37 8.85 1.09
N TRP A 126 -4.01 8.42 2.30
CA TRP A 126 -4.84 7.54 3.12
C TRP A 126 -5.72 8.26 4.14
N LEU A 127 -5.58 9.57 4.30
CA LEU A 127 -6.39 10.35 5.23
C LEU A 127 -7.62 10.93 4.52
N SER A 128 -8.81 10.64 5.04
CA SER A 128 -10.04 11.26 4.55
C SER A 128 -10.08 12.77 4.82
N ARG A 129 -10.51 13.54 3.82
CA ARG A 129 -10.78 14.97 3.99
C ARG A 129 -12.15 15.17 4.64
N LYS A 130 -12.17 15.87 5.78
CA LYS A 130 -13.40 16.30 6.47
C LYS A 130 -13.96 17.58 5.84
N MET A 131 -15.28 17.77 5.94
CA MET A 131 -15.99 18.89 5.29
C MET A 131 -16.17 20.10 6.22
N GLY A 132 -16.07 19.93 7.53
CA GLY A 132 -16.26 21.00 8.50
C GLY A 132 -17.72 21.40 8.72
N ILE A 133 -18.68 20.50 8.45
CA ILE A 133 -20.11 20.82 8.48
C ILE A 133 -20.82 20.20 9.69
N PRO A 134 -21.90 20.84 10.20
CA PRO A 134 -22.69 20.26 11.28
C PRO A 134 -23.18 18.84 10.95
N GLY A 135 -22.96 17.91 11.87
CA GLY A 135 -23.37 16.51 11.73
C GLY A 135 -22.36 15.59 11.04
N GLU A 136 -21.17 16.08 10.63
CA GLU A 136 -20.17 15.24 9.94
C GLU A 136 -19.54 14.14 10.81
N ASP A 137 -19.67 14.25 12.14
CA ASP A 137 -19.24 13.25 13.12
C ASP A 137 -20.43 12.53 13.79
N ALA A 138 -21.64 12.65 13.23
CA ALA A 138 -22.81 11.96 13.76
C ALA A 138 -22.67 10.44 13.64
N LYS A 139 -23.34 9.71 14.54
CA LYS A 139 -23.39 8.24 14.51
C LYS A 139 -23.88 7.75 13.14
N ASN A 140 -23.13 6.84 12.53
CA ASN A 140 -23.34 6.29 11.18
C ASN A 140 -22.98 7.22 10.00
N VAL A 141 -22.36 8.37 10.25
CA VAL A 141 -21.70 9.16 9.20
C VAL A 141 -20.23 8.71 9.16
N VAL A 142 -19.84 8.14 8.02
CA VAL A 142 -18.48 7.61 7.80
C VAL A 142 -17.93 8.17 6.48
N SER A 143 -16.61 8.31 6.40
CA SER A 143 -15.99 8.73 5.15
C SER A 143 -16.08 7.63 4.09
N ALA A 144 -16.06 8.01 2.81
CA ALA A 144 -16.07 7.05 1.72
C ALA A 144 -14.87 6.09 1.79
N LEU A 145 -13.68 6.61 2.12
CA LEU A 145 -12.48 5.79 2.24
C LEU A 145 -12.58 4.81 3.42
N GLU A 146 -13.03 5.26 4.60
CA GLU A 146 -13.22 4.38 5.76
C GLU A 146 -14.20 3.26 5.43
N PHE A 147 -15.35 3.60 4.83
CA PHE A 147 -16.36 2.61 4.48
C PHE A 147 -15.84 1.58 3.49
N MET A 148 -15.24 2.04 2.38
CA MET A 148 -14.70 1.14 1.34
C MET A 148 -13.54 0.30 1.88
N TYR A 149 -12.67 0.87 2.71
CA TYR A 149 -11.57 0.16 3.33
C TYR A 149 -12.06 -0.96 4.23
N ARG A 150 -12.96 -0.66 5.18
CA ARG A 150 -13.55 -1.68 6.07
C ARG A 150 -14.30 -2.75 5.28
N TRP A 151 -14.99 -2.38 4.20
CA TRP A 151 -15.69 -3.32 3.33
C TRP A 151 -14.72 -4.29 2.64
N ALA A 152 -13.63 -3.76 2.09
CA ALA A 152 -12.60 -4.58 1.46
C ALA A 152 -11.91 -5.52 2.46
N LEU A 153 -11.69 -5.09 3.71
CA LEU A 153 -11.17 -5.96 4.77
C LEU A 153 -12.14 -7.11 5.10
N TYR A 154 -13.43 -6.80 5.23
CA TYR A 154 -14.47 -7.79 5.51
C TYR A 154 -14.56 -8.85 4.40
N GLU A 155 -14.59 -8.42 3.14
CA GLU A 155 -14.60 -9.34 2.00
C GLU A 155 -13.37 -10.26 1.94
N GLN A 156 -12.24 -9.82 2.50
CA GLN A 156 -10.99 -10.60 2.56
C GLN A 156 -10.89 -11.45 3.83
N GLY A 157 -11.89 -11.40 4.72
CA GLY A 157 -11.84 -12.11 6.01
C GLY A 157 -10.79 -11.57 6.97
N LEU A 158 -10.26 -10.36 6.73
CA LEU A 158 -9.28 -9.70 7.60
C LEU A 158 -9.94 -9.08 8.85
N VAL A 159 -11.25 -8.85 8.78
CA VAL A 159 -12.09 -8.45 9.91
C VAL A 159 -13.40 -9.26 9.89
N SER A 160 -13.96 -9.52 11.07
CA SER A 160 -15.21 -10.29 11.23
C SER A 160 -16.47 -9.44 11.12
N GLU A 161 -16.38 -8.16 11.48
CA GLU A 161 -17.52 -7.24 11.49
C GLU A 161 -17.81 -6.72 10.08
N ARG A 162 -19.04 -6.95 9.61
CA ARG A 162 -19.52 -6.40 8.34
C ARG A 162 -19.84 -4.91 8.52
N PRO A 163 -19.32 -4.01 7.67
CA PRO A 163 -19.69 -2.60 7.74
C PRO A 163 -21.21 -2.42 7.54
N PRO A 164 -21.86 -1.57 8.33
CA PRO A 164 -23.31 -1.41 8.28
C PRO A 164 -23.73 -0.83 6.93
N LEU A 165 -24.63 -1.52 6.23
CA LEU A 165 -25.35 -0.93 5.12
C LEU A 165 -26.44 -0.04 5.69
N GLY A 166 -26.50 1.23 5.24
CA GLY A 166 -27.57 2.14 5.61
C GLY A 166 -28.94 1.51 5.31
N ARG A 167 -29.92 1.75 6.19
CA ARG A 167 -31.31 1.38 5.91
C ARG A 167 -31.95 2.53 5.15
N ARG A 168 -32.70 2.21 4.07
CA ARG A 168 -33.58 3.19 3.45
C ARG A 168 -34.60 3.64 4.50
N ILE A 169 -34.52 4.91 4.86
CA ILE A 169 -35.46 5.58 5.77
C ILE A 169 -36.67 6.03 4.96
#